data_AF-A0A1I0S5P5-F1
#
_entry.id   AF-A0A1I0S5P5-F1
#
_cell.length_a   1.000
_cell.length_b   1.000
_cell.length_c   1.000
_cell.angle_alpha   90.00
_cell.angle_beta   90.00
_cell.angle_gamma   90.00
#
_symmetry.space_group_name_H-M   'P 1'
#
loop_
_entity.id
_entity.type
_entity.pdbx_description
1 polymer ?
#
loop_
_entity_poly.entity_id
_entity_poly.type
_entity_poly.pdbx_seq_one_letter_code
_entity_poly.pdbx_strand_id
1 'polypeptide(L)'
;MIFFYGRRSLLMKSFQLTDIGIFSDVPDFVRFELRQEYAHLYWIPFFPLGKMWCVRKSDDKLYEVSSEVLPLLKALPHPTVSWMAFLGPILLAVVFLLFQIGVFK
;
A
#
# COMPACT_ATOMS: atom_id res chain seq x y z
N MET A 1 -19.72 -0.59 21.47
CA MET A 1 -19.28 -1.32 20.27
C MET A 1 -17.85 -0.88 19.99
N ILE A 2 -16.85 -1.76 20.13
CA ILE A 2 -15.43 -1.39 20.01
C ILE A 2 -15.02 -1.58 18.55
N PHE A 3 -14.80 -0.48 17.82
CA PHE A 3 -14.27 -0.53 16.48
C PHE A 3 -12.73 -0.61 16.55
N PHE A 4 -12.13 -1.72 16.14
CA PHE A 4 -10.68 -1.82 15.98
C PHE A 4 -10.30 -1.25 14.60
N TYR A 5 -10.11 0.07 14.55
CA TYR A 5 -9.53 0.77 13.41
C TYR A 5 -8.01 0.80 13.53
N GLY A 6 -7.32 0.49 12.43
CA GLY A 6 -5.87 0.59 12.36
C GLY A 6 -5.39 0.95 10.96
N ARG A 7 -4.14 1.40 10.87
CA ARG A 7 -3.42 1.64 9.62
C ARG A 7 -2.34 0.61 9.46
N ARG A 8 -2.25 0.02 8.27
CA ARG A 8 -1.16 -0.88 7.88
C ARG A 8 -0.66 -0.52 6.49
N SER A 9 0.52 -1.01 6.18
CA SER A 9 1.12 -0.87 4.86
C SER A 9 1.38 -2.24 4.24
N LEU A 10 1.03 -2.38 2.97
CA LEU A 10 1.25 -3.60 2.18
C LEU A 10 2.31 -3.30 1.13
N LEU A 11 3.29 -4.21 0.99
CA LEU A 11 4.31 -4.10 -0.05
C LEU A 11 3.69 -4.34 -1.43
N MET A 12 3.72 -3.32 -2.29
CA MET A 12 3.25 -3.44 -3.66
C MET A 12 4.35 -3.90 -4.61
N LYS A 13 5.53 -3.27 -4.51
CA LYS A 13 6.66 -3.53 -5.39
C LYS A 13 7.96 -3.13 -4.71
N SER A 14 9.00 -3.91 -4.91
CA SER A 14 10.35 -3.56 -4.50
C SER A 14 11.22 -3.32 -5.73
N PHE A 15 12.10 -2.33 -5.66
CA PHE A 15 13.11 -2.00 -6.66
C PHE A 15 14.50 -2.08 -6.02
N GLN A 16 15.46 -2.63 -6.74
CA GLN A 16 16.88 -2.58 -6.35
C GLN A 16 17.55 -1.35 -6.98
N LEU A 17 18.68 -0.90 -6.43
CA LEU A 17 19.42 0.26 -6.98
C LEU A 17 19.80 0.07 -8.46
N THR A 18 20.08 -1.18 -8.84
CA THR A 18 20.36 -1.59 -10.22
C THR A 18 19.20 -1.31 -11.17
N ASP A 19 17.96 -1.38 -10.69
CA ASP A 19 16.76 -1.11 -11.51
C ASP A 19 16.57 0.39 -11.78
N ILE A 20 17.26 1.25 -11.03
CA ILE A 20 17.15 2.71 -11.07
C ILE A 20 18.37 3.33 -11.80
N GLY A 21 19.33 2.51 -12.24
CA GLY A 21 20.56 2.97 -12.89
C GLY A 21 21.53 3.67 -11.94
N ILE A 22 21.33 3.54 -10.62
CA ILE A 22 22.21 4.11 -9.60
C ILE A 22 23.24 3.02 -9.24
N PHE A 23 24.40 3.09 -9.90
CA PHE A 23 25.53 2.16 -9.69
C PHE A 23 26.52 2.67 -8.62
N SER A 24 26.03 3.32 -7.57
CA SER A 24 26.89 3.70 -6.46
C SER A 24 26.95 2.58 -5.43
N ASP A 25 28.16 2.22 -5.02
CA ASP A 25 28.46 1.45 -3.80
C ASP A 25 27.96 2.24 -2.59
N VAL A 26 26.65 2.20 -2.32
CA VAL A 26 26.09 2.76 -1.10
C VAL A 26 25.96 1.61 -0.10
N PRO A 27 26.83 1.53 0.92
CA PRO A 27 27.03 0.33 1.72
C PRO A 27 25.83 -0.11 2.57
N ASP A 28 24.79 0.73 2.67
CA ASP A 28 23.66 0.51 3.58
C ASP A 28 22.28 0.41 2.91
N PHE A 29 22.18 0.54 1.58
CA PHE A 29 20.88 0.53 0.89
C PHE A 29 20.61 -0.81 0.24
N VAL A 30 19.57 -1.50 0.72
CA VAL A 30 19.25 -2.85 0.25
C VAL A 30 18.17 -2.81 -0.81
N ARG A 31 17.01 -2.17 -0.56
CA ARG A 31 15.88 -2.11 -1.52
C ARG A 31 14.99 -0.89 -1.30
N PHE A 32 14.45 -0.34 -2.38
CA PHE A 32 13.33 0.61 -2.34
C PHE A 32 12.02 -0.18 -2.37
N GLU A 33 11.07 0.17 -1.52
CA GLU A 33 9.76 -0.45 -1.43
C GLU A 33 8.68 0.59 -1.67
N LEU A 34 7.86 0.34 -2.68
CA LEU A 34 6.57 1.00 -2.82
C LEU A 34 5.55 0.24 -1.97
N ARG A 35 4.99 0.93 -0.99
CA ARG A 35 3.95 0.37 -0.11
C ARG A 35 2.64 1.12 -0.25
N GLN A 36 1.55 0.36 -0.20
CA GLN A 36 0.20 0.88 -0.12
C GLN A 36 -0.22 0.97 1.33
N GLU A 37 -0.50 2.17 1.81
CA GLU A 37 -1.19 2.35 3.07
C GLU A 37 -2.69 2.09 2.90
N TYR A 38 -3.26 1.39 3.85
CA TYR A 38 -4.69 1.12 3.89
C TYR A 38 -5.23 1.19 5.33
N ALA A 39 -6.45 1.68 5.43
CA ALA A 39 -7.25 1.56 6.62
C ALA A 39 -7.87 0.17 6.64
N HIS A 40 -7.81 -0.49 7.80
CA HIS A 40 -8.52 -1.74 8.03
C HIS A 40 -9.50 -1.59 9.17
N LEU A 41 -10.59 -2.34 9.05
CA LEU A 41 -11.51 -2.58 10.14
C LEU A 41 -11.35 -4.04 10.57
N TYR A 42 -10.93 -4.26 11.82
CA TYR A 42 -10.46 -5.56 12.32
C TYR A 42 -9.28 -6.09 11.47
N TRP A 43 -9.54 -6.93 10.47
CA TRP A 43 -8.54 -7.43 9.51
C TRP A 43 -8.88 -7.18 8.04
N ILE A 44 -10.05 -6.61 7.76
CA ILE A 44 -10.50 -6.39 6.39
C ILE A 44 -9.95 -5.03 5.93
N PRO A 45 -9.11 -4.98 4.88
CA PRO A 45 -8.69 -3.71 4.29
C PRO A 45 -9.90 -3.05 3.64
N PHE A 46 -10.29 -1.88 4.16
CA PHE A 46 -11.52 -1.19 3.75
C PHE A 46 -11.26 -0.05 2.79
N PHE A 47 -10.18 0.72 3.00
CA PHE A 47 -9.87 1.88 2.17
C PHE A 47 -8.38 2.02 1.91
N PRO A 48 -7.95 2.33 0.67
CA PRO A 48 -6.61 2.78 0.42
C PRO A 48 -6.46 4.21 0.99
N LEU A 49 -5.42 4.43 1.80
CA LEU A 49 -5.14 5.76 2.36
C LEU A 49 -4.14 6.54 1.50
N GLY A 50 -3.13 5.85 0.97
CA GLY A 50 -2.09 6.49 0.18
C GLY A 50 -0.99 5.52 -0.22
N LYS A 51 -0.01 6.02 -0.96
CA LYS A 51 1.21 5.28 -1.28
C LYS A 51 2.37 5.92 -0.55
N MET A 52 3.21 5.09 0.05
CA MET A 52 4.45 5.51 0.68
C MET A 52 5.63 4.82 0.00
N TRP A 53 6.69 5.58 -0.22
CA TRP A 53 7.97 5.05 -0.68
C TRP A 53 8.88 4.92 0.53
N CYS A 54 9.44 3.74 0.71
CA CYS A 54 10.33 3.46 1.82
C CYS A 54 11.63 2.83 1.31
N VAL A 55 12.69 2.98 2.10
CA VAL A 55 13.96 2.29 1.91
C VAL A 55 14.08 1.24 3.00
N ARG A 56 14.39 0.00 2.60
CA ARG A 56 14.88 -1.02 3.50
C ARG A 56 16.41 -1.03 3.46
N LYS A 57 17.02 -0.79 4.61
CA LYS A 57 18.47 -0.86 4.79
C LYS A 57 18.92 -2.26 5.24
N SER A 58 20.22 -2.47 5.34
CA SER A 58 20.87 -3.70 5.85
C SER A 58 20.34 -4.14 7.23
N ASP A 59 19.91 -3.17 8.03
CA ASP A 59 19.28 -3.35 9.35
C ASP A 59 17.84 -3.89 9.35
N ASP A 60 17.28 -4.23 8.17
CA ASP A 60 15.88 -4.65 7.95
C ASP A 60 14.80 -3.63 8.38
N LYS A 61 15.24 -2.43 8.81
CA LYS A 61 14.38 -1.31 9.19
C LYS A 61 13.92 -0.53 7.96
N LEU A 62 12.69 -0.06 8.02
CA LEU A 62 12.11 0.84 7.01
C LEU A 62 12.38 2.30 7.37
N TYR A 63 12.89 3.03 6.40
CA TYR A 63 13.12 4.47 6.46
C TYR A 63 12.34 5.17 5.35
N GLU A 64 11.95 6.42 5.58
CA GLU A 64 11.39 7.26 4.52
C GLU A 64 12.48 7.59 3.49
N VAL A 65 12.09 7.64 2.21
CA VAL A 65 13.01 7.99 1.13
C VAL A 65 13.33 9.49 1.19
N SER A 66 14.61 9.83 0.99
CA SER A 66 15.05 11.21 0.82
C SER A 66 14.28 11.91 -0.32
N SER A 67 13.91 13.16 -0.11
CA SER A 67 13.16 13.98 -1.07
C SER A 67 13.85 14.08 -2.45
N GLU A 68 15.17 13.92 -2.50
CA GLU A 68 15.98 13.97 -3.73
C GLU A 68 15.76 12.76 -4.65
N VAL A 69 15.52 11.57 -4.08
CA VAL A 69 15.39 10.30 -4.85
C VAL A 69 13.92 9.99 -5.19
N LEU A 70 13.00 10.60 -4.46
CA LEU A 70 11.56 10.48 -4.63
C LEU A 70 11.06 10.76 -6.07
N PRO A 71 11.51 11.82 -6.79
CA PRO A 71 11.09 12.04 -8.18
C PRO A 71 11.58 10.96 -9.14
N LEU A 72 12.79 10.43 -8.95
CA LEU A 72 13.33 9.33 -9.78
C LEU A 72 12.52 8.05 -9.59
N LEU A 73 12.15 7.73 -8.35
CA LEU A 73 11.31 6.58 -8.04
C LEU A 73 9.88 6.71 -8.59
N LYS A 74 9.31 7.91 -8.56
CA LYS A 74 7.99 8.19 -9.15
C LYS A 74 7.98 8.04 -10.67
N ALA A 75 9.11 8.21 -11.35
CA ALA A 75 9.22 8.00 -12.78
C ALA A 75 9.22 6.51 -13.18
N LEU A 76 9.48 5.60 -12.23
CA LEU A 76 9.47 4.16 -12.50
C LEU A 76 8.03 3.63 -12.67
N PRO A 77 7.84 2.61 -13.53
CA PRO A 77 6.53 1.98 -13.70
C PRO A 77 6.11 1.30 -12.40
N HIS A 78 5.16 1.94 -11.72
CA HIS A 78 4.62 1.48 -10.45
C HIS A 78 3.16 1.02 -10.59
N PRO A 79 2.76 -0.06 -9.90
CA PRO A 79 1.37 -0.50 -9.91
C PRO A 79 0.46 0.58 -9.34
N THR A 80 -0.63 0.87 -10.04
CA THR A 80 -1.75 1.62 -9.48
C THR A 80 -2.61 0.64 -8.69
N VAL A 81 -2.80 0.92 -7.39
CA VAL A 81 -3.86 0.25 -6.64
C VAL A 81 -5.18 0.63 -7.28
N SER A 82 -5.94 -0.36 -7.72
CA SER A 82 -7.29 -0.15 -8.16
C SER A 82 -8.21 -0.05 -6.94
N TRP A 83 -9.04 0.99 -6.89
CA TRP A 83 -10.11 1.12 -5.89
C TRP A 83 -11.07 -0.08 -5.93
N MET A 84 -11.08 -0.82 -7.04
CA MET A 84 -11.84 -2.06 -7.20
C MET A 84 -11.47 -3.14 -6.16
N ALA A 85 -10.23 -3.17 -5.67
CA ALA A 85 -9.81 -4.11 -4.62
C ALA A 85 -10.60 -3.93 -3.31
N PHE A 86 -11.24 -2.77 -3.14
CA PHE A 86 -12.02 -2.40 -1.95
C PHE A 86 -13.53 -2.48 -2.16
N LEU A 87 -13.99 -2.80 -3.38
CA LEU A 87 -15.43 -2.92 -3.68
C LEU A 87 -16.05 -4.19 -3.08
N GLY A 88 -15.28 -5.25 -2.85
CA GLY A 88 -15.80 -6.53 -2.33
C GLY A 88 -16.57 -6.37 -1.00
N PRO A 89 -15.97 -5.80 0.06
CA PRO A 89 -16.65 -5.55 1.32
C PRO A 89 -17.86 -4.61 1.18
N ILE A 90 -17.75 -3.59 0.33
CA ILE A 90 -18.83 -2.62 0.09
C ILE A 90 -20.02 -3.30 -0.59
N LEU A 91 -19.78 -4.11 -1.62
CA LEU A 91 -20.81 -4.87 -2.31
C LEU A 91 -21.50 -5.87 -1.38
N LEU A 92 -20.74 -6.57 -0.53
CA LEU A 92 -21.30 -7.47 0.48
C LEU A 92 -22.24 -6.74 1.45
N ALA A 93 -21.84 -5.55 1.92
CA ALA A 93 -22.68 -4.73 2.79
C ALA A 93 -23.95 -4.24 2.08
N VAL A 94 -23.85 -3.82 0.81
CA VAL A 94 -25.00 -3.38 0.01
C VAL A 94 -25.97 -4.54 -0.23
N VAL A 95 -25.48 -5.72 -0.63
CA VAL A 95 -26.31 -6.92 -0.84
C VAL A 95 -27.01 -7.30 0.47
N PHE A 96 -26.31 -7.28 1.60
CA PHE A 96 -26.90 -7.55 2.90
C PHE A 96 -28.02 -6.58 3.26
N LEU A 97 -27.83 -5.27 3.01
CA LEU A 97 -28.87 -4.26 3.25
C LEU A 97 -30.08 -4.46 2.33
N LEU A 98 -29.86 -4.73 1.03
CA LEU A 98 -30.96 -4.98 0.09
C LEU A 98 -31.77 -6.23 0.46
N PHE A 99 -31.11 -7.26 0.98
CA PHE A 99 -31.77 -8.46 1.51
C PHE A 99 -32.64 -8.13 2.73
N GLN A 100 -32.14 -7.32 3.67
CA GLN A 100 -32.89 -6.87 4.85
C GLN A 100 -34.11 -6.01 4.49
N ILE A 101 -33.99 -5.14 3.49
CA ILE A 101 -35.07 -4.27 3.02
C ILE A 101 -36.14 -5.06 2.24
N GLY A 102 -35.88 -6.32 1.90
CA GLY A 102 -36.83 -7.20 1.23
C GLY A 102 -36.91 -6.95 -0.29
N VAL A 103 -35.90 -6.31 -0.88
CA VAL A 103 -35.83 -6.08 -2.34
C VAL A 103 -35.71 -7.40 -3.12
N PHE A 104 -35.22 -8.46 -2.46
CA PHE A 104 -35.05 -9.80 -3.03
C PHE A 104 -36.09 -10.83 -2.53
N LYS A 105 -37.22 -10.37 -1.96
CA LYS A 105 -38.37 -11.24 -1.66
C LYS A 105 -39.20 -11.53 -2.90
#